data_AF-E5BAW9-F1
#
_entry.id   AF-E5BAW9-F1
#
_cell.length_a   1.000
_cell.length_b   1.000
_cell.length_c   1.000
_cell.angle_alpha   90.00
_cell.angle_beta   90.00
_cell.angle_gamma   90.00
#
_symmetry.space_group_name_H-M   'P 1'
#
loop_
_entity.id
_entity.type
_entity.pdbx_description
1 polymer ?
#
loop_
_entity_poly.entity_id
_entity_poly.type
_entity_poly.pdbx_seq_one_letter_code
_entity_poly.pdbx_strand_id
1 'polypeptide(L)'
;MLAWMLCLVMIAGAVACTGEKGTLGQKVAAPEVQQGKPAVTHGMHREKRCTPVNFATEEIVVENNWLSVSEKTELEIAKQKLQNSKDPAERESAQKKVAELTELDISRDKKVIEACGNGSAGSAACASARLEVIAAKGGYETGQYNNKVSEMYPDAYGQIVDLLKITSVDAQNQQQVKDAMTQYAMDVLGVDRKTAQGYAETKQGMDTIVASVTPILGAAAAKQLSKVVDANIKVVAEGNVNGAKFSDTNQGARPSNLADVNKPTLIDGRIQAKIDKQNKPLPNGNMATAHAEVGVIQQAFEKGMSQGREMTMSVSKEPVCGYCRSDIAAMADKAGLKSLTIYEETTGSVLYWQPGMKSLKIRD
;
A
#
# COMPACT_ATOMS: atom_id res chain seq x y z
N MET A 1 -1.10 19.26 5.39
CA MET A 1 0.16 19.20 6.16
C MET A 1 0.59 17.78 6.58
N LEU A 2 -0.12 16.69 6.20
CA LEU A 2 0.32 15.31 6.51
C LEU A 2 0.95 14.53 5.34
N ALA A 3 0.98 15.07 4.11
CA ALA A 3 1.53 14.38 2.95
C ALA A 3 3.08 14.43 2.83
N TRP A 4 3.76 15.01 3.81
CA TRP A 4 5.16 15.45 3.68
C TRP A 4 6.17 14.70 4.57
N MET A 5 5.72 13.87 5.51
CA MET A 5 6.62 13.09 6.39
C MET A 5 6.98 11.69 5.88
N LEU A 6 6.40 11.23 4.76
CA LEU A 6 6.63 9.87 4.26
C LEU A 6 7.80 9.74 3.29
N CYS A 7 8.41 10.84 2.82
CA CYS A 7 9.61 10.78 1.98
C CYS A 7 10.93 10.65 2.77
N LEU A 8 10.89 10.71 4.11
CA LEU A 8 12.10 10.64 4.94
C LEU A 8 12.53 9.21 5.32
N VAL A 9 11.67 8.19 5.15
CA VAL A 9 11.97 6.83 5.65
C VAL A 9 12.81 5.99 4.67
N MET A 10 12.94 6.39 3.40
CA MET A 10 13.71 5.61 2.40
C MET A 10 15.22 5.90 2.36
N ILE A 11 15.80 6.68 3.30
CA ILE A 11 17.23 7.09 3.26
C ILE A 11 18.00 6.79 4.57
N ALA A 12 17.63 5.75 5.32
CA ALA A 12 18.40 5.35 6.50
C ALA A 12 18.66 3.85 6.58
N GLY A 13 19.23 3.29 5.50
CA GLY A 13 19.76 1.92 5.46
C GLY A 13 21.29 1.89 5.43
N ALA A 14 21.96 2.62 6.32
CA ALA A 14 23.42 2.48 6.50
C ALA A 14 23.69 1.33 7.48
N VAL A 15 23.78 0.10 6.98
CA VAL A 15 24.37 -1.02 7.73
C VAL A 15 25.87 -0.80 7.78
N ALA A 16 26.38 -0.49 8.97
CA ALA A 16 27.80 -0.45 9.27
C ALA A 16 28.37 -1.88 9.29
N CYS A 17 29.09 -2.28 8.24
CA CYS A 17 29.96 -3.44 8.31
C CYS A 17 31.30 -3.02 8.92
N THR A 18 31.52 -3.38 10.18
CA THR A 18 32.85 -3.35 10.82
C THR A 18 33.68 -4.50 10.26
N GLY A 19 34.66 -4.19 9.41
CA GLY A 19 35.63 -5.16 8.90
C GLY A 19 36.75 -5.42 9.92
N GLU A 20 36.80 -6.65 10.44
CA GLU A 20 37.97 -7.18 11.14
C GLU A 20 39.06 -7.61 10.15
N LYS A 21 40.30 -7.31 10.53
CA LYS A 21 41.53 -7.61 9.79
C LYS A 21 41.86 -9.10 9.88
N GLY A 22 42.17 -9.71 8.73
CA GLY A 22 42.79 -11.04 8.62
C GLY A 22 43.92 -11.01 7.59
N THR A 23 45.07 -11.51 8.00
CA THR A 23 46.42 -11.30 7.45
C THR A 23 46.87 -12.29 6.38
N LEU A 24 47.76 -11.80 5.50
CA LEU A 24 48.94 -12.46 4.89
C LEU A 24 48.78 -13.71 4.00
N GLY A 25 49.27 -13.63 2.75
CA GLY A 25 49.42 -14.81 1.87
C GLY A 25 49.98 -14.54 0.46
N GLN A 26 51.23 -14.06 0.39
CA GLN A 26 52.30 -14.39 -0.57
C GLN A 26 52.01 -14.61 -2.10
N LYS A 27 52.60 -13.72 -2.92
CA LYS A 27 52.84 -13.86 -4.37
C LYS A 27 53.88 -14.95 -4.69
N VAL A 28 53.65 -15.73 -5.75
CA VAL A 28 54.72 -16.34 -6.59
C VAL A 28 54.31 -16.26 -8.08
N ALA A 29 55.28 -15.88 -8.91
CA ALA A 29 55.24 -15.71 -10.39
C ALA A 29 55.28 -17.09 -11.11
N ALA A 30 55.16 -17.32 -12.42
CA ALA A 30 55.19 -16.65 -13.73
C ALA A 30 54.69 -17.73 -14.76
N PRO A 31 54.86 -17.65 -16.11
CA PRO A 31 55.18 -16.52 -16.98
C PRO A 31 54.22 -16.36 -18.18
N GLU A 32 54.37 -15.17 -18.76
CA GLU A 32 53.89 -14.63 -20.02
C GLU A 32 54.57 -15.29 -21.24
N VAL A 33 53.79 -15.64 -22.27
CA VAL A 33 54.31 -16.03 -23.60
C VAL A 33 54.22 -14.83 -24.54
N GLN A 34 55.39 -14.36 -24.95
CA GLN A 34 55.58 -13.34 -25.97
C GLN A 34 55.26 -13.90 -27.37
N GLN A 35 54.59 -13.12 -28.22
CA GLN A 35 54.79 -13.21 -29.67
C GLN A 35 54.99 -11.82 -30.26
N GLY A 36 56.11 -11.70 -30.97
CA GLY A 36 56.77 -10.47 -31.32
C GLY A 36 56.18 -9.68 -32.49
N LYS A 37 56.51 -8.39 -32.47
CA LYS A 37 56.44 -7.47 -33.61
C LYS A 37 57.57 -7.77 -34.60
N PRO A 38 57.35 -7.64 -35.91
CA PRO A 38 58.39 -7.29 -36.85
C PRO A 38 58.32 -5.80 -37.24
N ALA A 39 59.47 -5.35 -37.73
CA ALA A 39 59.94 -3.98 -37.80
C ALA A 39 59.23 -3.06 -38.81
N VAL A 40 59.35 -1.77 -38.50
CA VAL A 40 59.10 -0.62 -39.37
C VAL A 40 60.25 -0.49 -40.37
N THR A 41 59.94 -0.30 -41.66
CA THR A 41 60.87 0.25 -42.65
C THR A 41 60.24 1.47 -43.33
N HIS A 42 61.02 2.54 -43.44
CA HIS A 42 60.67 3.88 -43.94
C HIS A 42 60.36 3.94 -45.45
N GLY A 43 59.43 4.84 -45.80
CA GLY A 43 59.61 5.79 -46.90
C GLY A 43 58.78 5.57 -48.17
N MET A 44 57.67 6.33 -48.32
CA MET A 44 57.42 7.15 -49.52
C MET A 44 56.12 7.96 -49.39
N HIS A 45 56.25 9.28 -49.57
CA HIS A 45 55.15 10.23 -49.71
C HIS A 45 54.21 9.84 -50.85
N ARG A 46 52.90 9.77 -50.57
CA ARG A 46 51.87 9.94 -51.59
C ARG A 46 50.61 10.53 -50.96
N GLU A 47 50.42 11.83 -51.13
CA GLU A 47 49.12 12.47 -50.91
C GLU A 47 48.08 11.82 -51.83
N LYS A 48 47.05 11.21 -51.23
CA LYS A 48 45.76 11.00 -51.87
C LYS A 48 44.64 11.15 -50.84
N ARG A 49 44.06 12.35 -50.83
CA ARG A 49 42.62 12.66 -50.76
C ARG A 49 41.85 11.99 -49.61
N CYS A 50 41.70 12.72 -48.50
CA CYS A 50 40.67 12.46 -47.50
C CYS A 50 39.29 12.47 -48.18
N THR A 51 38.63 11.33 -48.24
CA THR A 51 37.18 11.24 -48.40
C THR A 51 36.56 11.51 -47.03
N PRO A 52 35.52 12.37 -46.93
CA PRO A 52 34.85 12.58 -45.65
C PRO A 52 34.23 11.26 -45.22
N VAL A 53 34.71 10.73 -44.10
CA VAL A 53 34.01 9.67 -43.38
C VAL A 53 32.63 10.25 -43.09
N ASN A 54 31.60 9.57 -43.60
CA ASN A 54 30.22 9.80 -43.21
C ASN A 54 30.18 9.84 -41.69
N PHE A 55 30.01 11.04 -41.13
CA PHE A 55 29.44 11.18 -39.80
C PHE A 55 28.00 10.69 -39.94
N ALA A 56 27.84 9.36 -39.86
CA ALA A 56 26.61 8.83 -39.31
C ALA A 56 26.55 9.44 -37.92
N THR A 57 25.73 10.48 -37.77
CA THR A 57 25.18 10.85 -36.48
C THR A 57 24.75 9.54 -35.85
N GLU A 58 25.44 9.13 -34.79
CA GLU A 58 24.89 8.14 -33.88
C GLU A 58 23.46 8.58 -33.63
N GLU A 59 22.52 7.75 -34.07
CA GLU A 59 21.13 7.88 -33.72
C GLU A 59 21.10 7.83 -32.20
N ILE A 60 21.00 8.99 -31.56
CA ILE A 60 20.67 9.05 -30.15
C ILE A 60 19.26 8.47 -30.09
N VAL A 61 19.15 7.20 -29.73
CA VAL A 61 17.88 6.53 -29.49
C VAL A 61 17.26 7.16 -28.24
N VAL A 62 16.63 8.32 -28.42
CA VAL A 62 15.83 9.04 -27.41
C VAL A 62 14.35 8.69 -27.58
N GLU A 63 14.03 7.44 -27.91
CA GLU A 63 12.66 7.08 -28.32
C GLU A 63 11.64 7.05 -27.16
N ASN A 64 12.09 7.12 -25.91
CA ASN A 64 11.22 6.97 -24.73
C ASN A 64 11.20 8.19 -23.78
N ASN A 65 11.71 9.36 -24.20
CA ASN A 65 11.64 10.58 -23.39
C ASN A 65 10.79 11.65 -24.11
N TRP A 66 9.57 11.82 -23.61
CA TRP A 66 8.49 12.67 -24.14
C TRP A 66 8.50 14.10 -23.59
N LEU A 67 9.60 14.49 -22.94
CA LEU A 67 9.86 15.88 -22.54
C LEU A 67 10.46 16.69 -23.70
N SER A 68 10.07 17.95 -23.80
CA SER A 68 10.75 18.94 -24.63
C SER A 68 12.17 19.21 -24.11
N VAL A 69 13.02 19.83 -24.95
CA VAL A 69 14.40 20.16 -24.57
C VAL A 69 14.47 21.05 -23.31
N SER A 70 13.53 22.00 -23.17
CA SER A 70 13.42 22.84 -21.98
C SER A 70 13.06 22.02 -20.74
N GLU A 71 12.06 21.15 -20.86
CA GLU A 71 11.61 20.29 -19.76
C GLU A 71 12.69 19.30 -19.32
N LYS A 72 13.50 18.75 -20.24
CA LYS A 72 14.66 17.91 -19.88
C LYS A 72 15.71 18.71 -19.10
N THR A 73 15.97 19.93 -19.53
CA THR A 73 16.92 20.83 -18.83
C THR A 73 16.43 21.14 -17.41
N GLU A 74 15.14 21.44 -17.26
CA GLU A 74 14.51 21.68 -15.96
C GLU A 74 14.55 20.44 -15.05
N LEU A 75 14.37 19.24 -15.62
CA LEU A 75 14.44 17.97 -14.87
C LEU A 75 15.84 17.76 -14.29
N GLU A 76 16.88 17.95 -15.10
CA GLU A 76 18.27 17.77 -14.65
C GLU A 76 18.67 18.84 -13.62
N ILE A 77 18.24 20.09 -13.79
CA ILE A 77 18.43 21.13 -12.77
C ILE A 77 17.76 20.74 -11.46
N ALA A 78 16.53 20.22 -11.50
CA ALA A 78 15.81 19.79 -10.31
C ALA A 78 16.48 18.58 -9.64
N LYS A 79 16.95 17.59 -10.41
CA LYS A 79 17.74 16.45 -9.89
C LYS A 79 19.03 16.93 -9.22
N GLN A 80 19.75 17.86 -9.81
CA GLN A 80 20.97 18.45 -9.21
C GLN A 80 20.68 19.18 -7.91
N LYS A 81 19.59 19.94 -7.83
CA LYS A 81 19.18 20.61 -6.59
C LYS A 81 18.87 19.62 -5.46
N LEU A 82 18.26 18.47 -5.77
CA LEU A 82 18.03 17.42 -4.78
C LEU A 82 19.32 16.81 -4.23
N GLN A 83 20.36 16.72 -5.04
CA GLN A 83 21.67 16.21 -4.63
C GLN A 83 22.49 17.24 -3.84
N ASN A 84 22.49 18.49 -4.30
CA ASN A 84 23.47 19.49 -3.86
C ASN A 84 22.91 20.52 -2.86
N SER A 85 21.60 20.81 -2.89
CA SER A 85 21.02 21.81 -1.99
C SER A 85 20.86 21.26 -0.58
N LYS A 86 21.18 22.10 0.41
CA LYS A 86 20.96 21.86 1.84
C LYS A 86 19.71 22.56 2.36
N ASP A 87 19.09 23.43 1.56
CA ASP A 87 17.87 24.14 1.94
C ASP A 87 16.66 23.19 1.78
N PRO A 88 15.92 22.90 2.87
CA PRO A 88 14.73 22.06 2.81
C PRO A 88 13.67 22.56 1.83
N ALA A 89 13.43 23.89 1.75
CA ALA A 89 12.42 24.46 0.88
C ALA A 89 12.80 24.36 -0.60
N GLU A 90 14.09 24.49 -0.91
CA GLU A 90 14.59 24.30 -2.28
C GLU A 90 14.53 22.83 -2.70
N ARG A 91 14.87 21.90 -1.79
CA ARG A 91 14.74 20.45 -2.05
C ARG A 91 13.27 20.04 -2.24
N GLU A 92 12.36 20.58 -1.43
CA GLU A 92 10.90 20.43 -1.56
C GLU A 92 10.42 20.84 -2.96
N SER A 93 10.78 22.05 -3.39
CA SER A 93 10.43 22.58 -4.70
C SER A 93 11.01 21.74 -5.84
N ALA A 94 12.29 21.36 -5.73
CA ALA A 94 12.96 20.51 -6.70
C ALA A 94 12.31 19.12 -6.81
N GLN A 95 11.92 18.52 -5.68
CA GLN A 95 11.23 17.23 -5.65
C GLN A 95 9.88 17.30 -6.38
N LYS A 96 9.14 18.38 -6.14
CA LYS A 96 7.85 18.62 -6.80
C LYS A 96 8.01 18.77 -8.31
N LYS A 97 9.06 19.46 -8.75
CA LYS A 97 9.40 19.64 -10.16
C LYS A 97 9.83 18.34 -10.84
N VAL A 98 10.62 17.51 -10.17
CA VAL A 98 10.97 16.16 -10.66
C VAL A 98 9.70 15.32 -10.83
N ALA A 99 8.81 15.31 -9.83
CA ALA A 99 7.56 14.55 -9.89
C ALA A 99 6.65 15.02 -11.04
N GLU A 100 6.50 16.34 -11.22
CA GLU A 100 5.73 16.94 -12.31
C GLU A 100 6.27 16.53 -13.69
N LEU A 101 7.58 16.68 -13.90
CA LEU A 101 8.21 16.37 -15.18
C LEU A 101 8.22 14.86 -15.46
N THR A 102 8.39 14.03 -14.43
CA THR A 102 8.28 12.57 -14.56
C THR A 102 6.86 12.15 -14.95
N GLU A 103 5.83 12.79 -14.36
CA GLU A 103 4.43 12.54 -14.74
C GLU A 103 4.16 12.96 -16.19
N LEU A 104 4.65 14.12 -16.63
CA LEU A 104 4.51 14.56 -18.03
C LEU A 104 5.18 13.58 -18.99
N ASP A 105 6.37 13.12 -18.65
CA ASP A 105 7.13 12.18 -19.47
C ASP A 105 6.41 10.82 -19.61
N ILE A 106 5.78 10.33 -18.53
CA ILE A 106 5.00 9.07 -18.55
C ILE A 106 3.67 9.26 -19.27
N SER A 107 2.92 10.31 -18.92
CA SER A 107 1.56 10.54 -19.44
C SER A 107 1.50 10.91 -20.92
N ARG A 108 2.59 11.43 -21.49
CA ARG A 108 2.72 11.73 -22.92
C ARG A 108 3.17 10.53 -23.75
N ASP A 109 3.50 9.41 -23.13
CA ASP A 109 3.86 8.19 -23.86
C ASP A 109 2.67 7.67 -24.67
N LYS A 110 2.91 7.30 -25.94
CA LYS A 110 1.86 6.81 -26.85
C LYS A 110 1.08 5.64 -26.27
N LYS A 111 1.75 4.64 -25.67
CA LYS A 111 1.07 3.48 -25.07
C LYS A 111 0.20 3.89 -23.89
N VAL A 112 0.68 4.84 -23.09
CA VAL A 112 -0.05 5.38 -21.93
C VAL A 112 -1.25 6.20 -22.40
N ILE A 113 -1.11 7.04 -23.42
CA ILE A 113 -2.22 7.80 -24.00
C ILE A 113 -3.31 6.86 -24.53
N GLU A 114 -2.93 5.81 -25.24
CA GLU A 114 -3.86 4.82 -25.79
C GLU A 114 -4.60 4.06 -24.68
N ALA A 115 -3.90 3.62 -23.63
CA ALA A 115 -4.49 2.84 -22.54
C ALA A 115 -5.28 3.68 -21.53
N CYS A 116 -4.88 4.93 -21.30
CA CYS A 116 -5.48 5.82 -20.30
C CYS A 116 -6.51 6.80 -20.89
N GLY A 117 -6.58 6.91 -22.22
CA GLY A 117 -7.50 7.77 -22.94
C GLY A 117 -8.97 7.39 -22.77
N ASN A 118 -9.86 8.25 -23.26
CA ASN A 118 -11.31 8.02 -23.32
C ASN A 118 -11.95 7.60 -21.96
N GLY A 119 -11.50 8.21 -20.86
CA GLY A 119 -12.01 7.91 -19.51
C GLY A 119 -11.41 6.66 -18.85
N SER A 120 -10.46 5.98 -19.50
CA SER A 120 -9.85 4.72 -19.03
C SER A 120 -8.69 4.91 -18.05
N ALA A 121 -8.41 6.14 -17.64
CA ALA A 121 -7.28 6.47 -16.76
C ALA A 121 -7.31 5.77 -15.39
N GLY A 122 -8.47 5.30 -14.93
CA GLY A 122 -8.61 4.52 -13.69
C GLY A 122 -8.52 3.00 -13.87
N SER A 123 -8.30 2.51 -15.09
CA SER A 123 -8.34 1.08 -15.42
C SER A 123 -7.03 0.37 -15.09
N ALA A 124 -7.12 -0.95 -14.90
CA ALA A 124 -5.96 -1.82 -14.79
C ALA A 124 -5.05 -1.72 -16.03
N ALA A 125 -5.63 -1.60 -17.24
CA ALA A 125 -4.86 -1.48 -18.48
C ALA A 125 -4.00 -0.21 -18.52
N CYS A 126 -4.56 0.94 -18.13
CA CYS A 126 -3.81 2.19 -17.99
C CYS A 126 -2.66 2.04 -16.97
N ALA A 127 -2.95 1.47 -15.81
CA ALA A 127 -1.96 1.27 -14.76
C ALA A 127 -0.82 0.32 -15.20
N SER A 128 -1.15 -0.77 -15.91
CA SER A 128 -0.17 -1.67 -16.53
C SER A 128 0.70 -0.96 -17.58
N ALA A 129 0.09 -0.19 -18.49
CA ALA A 129 0.84 0.55 -19.51
C ALA A 129 1.84 1.54 -18.90
N ARG A 130 1.46 2.21 -17.81
CA ARG A 130 2.37 3.08 -17.06
C ARG A 130 3.53 2.32 -16.43
N LEU A 131 3.26 1.15 -15.81
CA LEU A 131 4.31 0.29 -15.24
C LEU A 131 5.31 -0.18 -16.30
N GLU A 132 4.84 -0.57 -17.49
CA GLU A 132 5.69 -0.96 -18.61
C GLU A 132 6.60 0.18 -19.07
N VAL A 133 6.04 1.38 -19.20
CA VAL A 133 6.80 2.58 -19.60
C VAL A 133 7.83 2.96 -18.53
N ILE A 134 7.48 2.87 -17.24
CA ILE A 134 8.41 3.12 -16.13
C ILE A 134 9.54 2.07 -16.15
N ALA A 135 9.23 0.80 -16.36
CA ALA A 135 10.23 -0.27 -16.45
C ALA A 135 11.19 -0.01 -17.63
N ALA A 136 10.63 0.29 -18.81
CA ALA A 136 11.41 0.58 -20.01
C ALA A 136 12.37 1.76 -19.81
N LYS A 137 11.92 2.84 -19.14
CA LYS A 137 12.77 4.02 -18.87
C LYS A 137 13.90 3.75 -17.88
N GLY A 138 13.69 2.85 -16.92
CA GLY A 138 14.73 2.41 -15.98
C GLY A 138 15.92 1.71 -16.66
N GLY A 139 15.75 1.20 -17.88
CA GLY A 139 16.82 0.58 -18.67
C GLY A 139 17.80 1.58 -19.33
N TYR A 140 17.44 2.86 -19.44
CA TYR A 140 18.20 3.84 -20.24
C TYR A 140 18.88 4.96 -19.45
N GLU A 141 18.54 5.18 -18.16
CA GLU A 141 19.21 6.17 -17.31
C GLU A 141 20.33 5.51 -16.47
N THR A 142 21.59 5.67 -16.85
CA THR A 142 22.77 5.15 -16.12
C THR A 142 23.16 5.97 -14.87
N GLY A 143 22.20 6.62 -14.21
CA GLY A 143 22.42 7.52 -13.07
C GLY A 143 22.06 6.93 -11.70
N GLN A 144 22.52 7.57 -10.63
CA GLN A 144 22.31 7.17 -9.22
C GLN A 144 20.83 7.16 -8.77
N TYR A 145 19.91 7.62 -9.63
CA TYR A 145 18.46 7.62 -9.44
C TYR A 145 17.84 6.43 -10.19
N ASN A 146 18.32 5.22 -9.89
CA ASN A 146 17.91 4.00 -10.56
C ASN A 146 16.53 3.55 -10.02
N ASN A 147 15.45 4.09 -10.59
CA ASN A 147 14.08 3.70 -10.27
C ASN A 147 13.66 2.46 -11.08
N LYS A 148 14.37 1.35 -10.89
CA LYS A 148 13.93 -0.02 -11.25
C LYS A 148 12.72 -0.47 -10.41
N VAL A 149 11.82 0.44 -10.05
CA VAL A 149 10.77 0.20 -9.05
C VAL A 149 9.79 -0.86 -9.55
N SER A 150 9.41 -0.80 -10.83
CA SER A 150 8.57 -1.83 -11.46
C SER A 150 9.32 -3.13 -11.80
N GLU A 151 10.64 -3.07 -12.03
CA GLU A 151 11.47 -4.27 -12.28
C GLU A 151 11.87 -5.00 -10.98
N MET A 152 12.02 -4.28 -9.87
CA MET A 152 12.34 -4.84 -8.56
C MET A 152 11.13 -5.52 -7.93
N TYR A 153 9.92 -4.99 -8.18
CA TYR A 153 8.69 -5.43 -7.51
C TYR A 153 7.53 -5.69 -8.49
N PRO A 154 7.75 -6.44 -9.59
CA PRO A 154 6.71 -6.65 -10.61
C PRO A 154 5.47 -7.33 -10.03
N ASP A 155 5.66 -8.27 -9.10
CA ASP A 155 4.57 -9.00 -8.46
C ASP A 155 3.74 -8.11 -7.54
N ALA A 156 4.38 -7.25 -6.74
CA ALA A 156 3.68 -6.36 -5.81
C ALA A 156 2.84 -5.30 -6.55
N TYR A 157 3.39 -4.68 -7.60
CA TYR A 157 2.64 -3.76 -8.43
C TYR A 157 1.56 -4.47 -9.25
N GLY A 158 1.83 -5.67 -9.76
CA GLY A 158 0.86 -6.49 -10.47
C GLY A 158 -0.36 -6.82 -9.61
N GLN A 159 -0.16 -7.21 -8.35
CA GLN A 159 -1.25 -7.47 -7.40
C GLN A 159 -2.10 -6.22 -7.15
N ILE A 160 -1.48 -5.04 -6.99
CA ILE A 160 -2.23 -3.77 -6.84
C ILE A 160 -3.02 -3.43 -8.11
N VAL A 161 -2.45 -3.65 -9.29
CA VAL A 161 -3.14 -3.44 -10.56
C VAL A 161 -4.32 -4.39 -10.73
N ASP A 162 -4.19 -5.64 -10.28
CA ASP A 162 -5.30 -6.59 -10.32
C ASP A 162 -6.48 -6.15 -9.45
N LEU A 163 -6.23 -5.44 -8.34
CA LEU A 163 -7.31 -4.85 -7.54
C LEU A 163 -8.13 -3.81 -8.31
N LEU A 164 -7.56 -3.13 -9.31
CA LEU A 164 -8.29 -2.17 -10.15
C LEU A 164 -9.33 -2.86 -11.05
N LYS A 165 -9.27 -4.18 -11.21
CA LYS A 165 -10.29 -4.97 -11.92
C LYS A 165 -11.53 -5.23 -11.06
N ILE A 166 -11.44 -5.00 -9.75
CA ILE A 166 -12.55 -5.19 -8.82
C ILE A 166 -13.56 -4.04 -8.97
N THR A 167 -14.77 -4.37 -9.41
CA THR A 167 -15.88 -3.42 -9.53
C THR A 167 -16.72 -3.31 -8.25
N SER A 168 -16.69 -4.35 -7.41
CA SER A 168 -17.34 -4.40 -6.10
C SER A 168 -16.58 -5.31 -5.13
N VAL A 169 -16.44 -4.87 -3.88
CA VAL A 169 -15.79 -5.68 -2.84
C VAL A 169 -16.81 -6.58 -2.14
N ASP A 170 -16.60 -7.88 -2.25
CA ASP A 170 -17.40 -8.92 -1.61
C ASP A 170 -16.50 -9.88 -0.83
N ALA A 171 -17.10 -10.82 -0.11
CA ALA A 171 -16.38 -11.75 0.75
C ALA A 171 -15.29 -12.57 0.01
N GLN A 172 -15.38 -12.73 -1.31
CA GLN A 172 -14.40 -13.48 -2.10
C GLN A 172 -13.12 -12.69 -2.32
N ASN A 173 -13.19 -11.36 -2.44
CA ASN A 173 -12.03 -10.52 -2.78
C ASN A 173 -11.53 -9.62 -1.62
N GLN A 174 -12.18 -9.61 -0.45
CA GLN A 174 -11.70 -8.85 0.72
C GLN A 174 -10.28 -9.26 1.14
N GLN A 175 -10.02 -10.57 1.18
CA GLN A 175 -8.72 -11.10 1.57
C GLN A 175 -7.66 -10.75 0.52
N GLN A 176 -8.01 -10.81 -0.76
CA GLN A 176 -7.12 -10.40 -1.84
C GLN A 176 -6.69 -8.94 -1.72
N VAL A 177 -7.61 -8.03 -1.39
CA VAL A 177 -7.28 -6.61 -1.14
C VAL A 177 -6.29 -6.49 0.02
N LYS A 178 -6.56 -7.17 1.14
CA LYS A 178 -5.70 -7.12 2.33
C LYS A 178 -4.29 -7.68 2.06
N ASP A 179 -4.21 -8.81 1.38
CA ASP A 179 -2.97 -9.50 1.08
C ASP A 179 -2.11 -8.69 0.10
N ALA A 180 -2.70 -8.16 -0.97
CA ALA A 180 -2.00 -7.32 -1.93
C ALA A 180 -1.43 -6.04 -1.28
N MET A 181 -2.20 -5.39 -0.40
CA MET A 181 -1.74 -4.20 0.34
C MET A 181 -0.60 -4.54 1.32
N THR A 182 -0.72 -5.68 2.00
CA THR A 182 0.32 -6.15 2.94
C THR A 182 1.61 -6.48 2.20
N GLN A 183 1.51 -7.23 1.11
CA GLN A 183 2.67 -7.62 0.30
C GLN A 183 3.35 -6.40 -0.32
N TYR A 184 2.56 -5.47 -0.86
CA TYR A 184 3.08 -4.20 -1.37
C TYR A 184 3.84 -3.41 -0.29
N ALA A 185 3.29 -3.30 0.92
CA ALA A 185 3.98 -2.59 2.00
C ALA A 185 5.30 -3.28 2.38
N MET A 186 5.34 -4.62 2.40
CA MET A 186 6.57 -5.36 2.68
C MET A 186 7.62 -5.14 1.58
N ASP A 187 7.25 -5.34 0.32
CA ASP A 187 8.20 -5.35 -0.79
C ASP A 187 8.65 -3.93 -1.18
N VAL A 188 7.70 -3.00 -1.26
CA VAL A 188 7.96 -1.65 -1.82
C VAL A 188 8.29 -0.63 -0.73
N LEU A 189 7.61 -0.70 0.43
CA LEU A 189 7.90 0.21 1.55
C LEU A 189 8.98 -0.33 2.50
N GLY A 190 9.39 -1.59 2.33
CA GLY A 190 10.47 -2.21 3.11
C GLY A 190 10.14 -2.40 4.58
N VAL A 191 8.85 -2.42 4.95
CA VAL A 191 8.43 -2.58 6.35
C VAL A 191 8.27 -4.06 6.70
N ASP A 192 8.45 -4.40 7.98
CA ASP A 192 8.22 -5.77 8.43
C ASP A 192 6.74 -6.18 8.31
N ARG A 193 6.46 -7.49 8.32
CA ARG A 193 5.12 -8.05 8.13
C ARG A 193 4.09 -7.47 9.11
N LYS A 194 4.45 -7.23 10.38
CA LYS A 194 3.52 -6.72 11.38
C LYS A 194 3.19 -5.26 11.09
N THR A 195 4.18 -4.46 10.70
CA THR A 195 3.97 -3.07 10.28
C THR A 195 3.15 -3.01 8.97
N ALA A 196 3.42 -3.88 8.00
CA ALA A 196 2.67 -3.99 6.75
C ALA A 196 1.19 -4.33 6.99
N GLN A 197 0.92 -5.29 7.88
CA GLN A 197 -0.45 -5.62 8.30
C GLN A 197 -1.13 -4.42 8.93
N GLY A 198 -0.43 -3.69 9.82
CA GLY A 198 -0.96 -2.45 10.40
C GLY A 198 -1.31 -1.39 9.35
N TYR A 199 -0.56 -1.31 8.25
CA TYR A 199 -0.89 -0.43 7.14
C TYR A 199 -2.13 -0.90 6.37
N ALA A 200 -2.21 -2.19 6.04
CA ALA A 200 -3.33 -2.77 5.32
C ALA A 200 -4.64 -2.84 6.13
N GLU A 201 -4.56 -2.68 7.46
CA GLU A 201 -5.70 -2.83 8.38
C GLU A 201 -6.26 -1.50 8.89
N THR A 202 -5.63 -0.37 8.53
CA THR A 202 -6.06 0.97 8.97
C THR A 202 -6.32 1.88 7.79
N LYS A 203 -7.34 2.75 7.87
CA LYS A 203 -7.63 3.72 6.80
C LYS A 203 -6.40 4.59 6.48
N GLN A 204 -5.73 5.11 7.52
CA GLN A 204 -4.52 5.93 7.35
C GLN A 204 -3.36 5.15 6.70
N GLY A 205 -3.18 3.89 7.07
CA GLY A 205 -2.19 3.01 6.48
C GLY A 205 -2.48 2.70 5.01
N MET A 206 -3.74 2.43 4.67
CA MET A 206 -4.12 2.20 3.28
C MET A 206 -4.06 3.48 2.45
N ASP A 207 -4.43 4.64 3.00
CA ASP A 207 -4.23 5.95 2.37
C ASP A 207 -2.74 6.21 2.10
N THR A 208 -1.86 5.77 2.99
CA THR A 208 -0.40 5.83 2.81
C THR A 208 0.06 4.96 1.65
N ILE A 209 -0.44 3.72 1.56
CA ILE A 209 -0.15 2.82 0.43
C ILE A 209 -0.65 3.43 -0.89
N VAL A 210 -1.91 3.90 -0.93
CA VAL A 210 -2.51 4.55 -2.10
C VAL A 210 -1.70 5.78 -2.54
N ALA A 211 -1.26 6.61 -1.59
CA ALA A 211 -0.41 7.76 -1.89
C ALA A 211 0.92 7.33 -2.51
N SER A 212 1.53 6.25 -2.00
CA SER A 212 2.82 5.76 -2.50
C SER A 212 2.75 5.19 -3.92
N VAL A 213 1.62 4.60 -4.35
CA VAL A 213 1.44 4.08 -5.71
C VAL A 213 1.03 5.15 -6.72
N THR A 214 0.58 6.32 -6.26
CA THR A 214 0.04 7.38 -7.11
C THR A 214 1.00 7.85 -8.21
N PRO A 215 2.30 8.09 -7.94
CA PRO A 215 3.25 8.50 -8.98
C PRO A 215 3.46 7.44 -10.07
N ILE A 216 3.24 6.17 -9.74
CA ILE A 216 3.46 5.04 -10.63
C ILE A 216 2.21 4.77 -11.47
N LEU A 217 1.07 4.55 -10.81
CA LEU A 217 -0.18 4.14 -11.45
C LEU A 217 -0.99 5.34 -11.97
N GLY A 218 -0.66 6.56 -11.55
CA GLY A 218 -1.40 7.77 -11.86
C GLY A 218 -2.57 8.03 -10.90
N ALA A 219 -2.97 9.30 -10.79
CA ALA A 219 -3.97 9.75 -9.82
C ALA A 219 -5.36 9.11 -10.01
N ALA A 220 -5.77 8.83 -11.25
CA ALA A 220 -7.06 8.21 -11.53
C ALA A 220 -7.10 6.75 -11.06
N ALA A 221 -6.06 5.96 -11.32
CA ALA A 221 -5.95 4.59 -10.84
C ALA A 221 -5.85 4.55 -9.31
N ALA A 222 -5.02 5.42 -8.70
CA ALA A 222 -4.93 5.53 -7.24
C ALA A 222 -6.28 5.87 -6.59
N LYS A 223 -7.08 6.76 -7.22
CA LYS A 223 -8.43 7.07 -6.78
C LYS A 223 -9.37 5.85 -6.87
N GLN A 224 -9.26 5.03 -7.91
CA GLN A 224 -10.05 3.79 -7.98
C GLN A 224 -9.61 2.77 -6.93
N LEU A 225 -8.30 2.62 -6.72
CA LEU A 225 -7.76 1.77 -5.67
C LEU A 225 -8.26 2.19 -4.29
N SER A 226 -8.27 3.49 -4.00
CA SER A 226 -8.84 4.05 -2.77
C SER A 226 -10.31 3.66 -2.57
N LYS A 227 -11.12 3.63 -3.63
CA LYS A 227 -12.51 3.16 -3.54
C LYS A 227 -12.61 1.68 -3.23
N VAL A 228 -11.79 0.84 -3.86
CA VAL A 228 -11.74 -0.61 -3.59
C VAL A 228 -11.37 -0.84 -2.12
N VAL A 229 -10.33 -0.16 -1.66
CA VAL A 229 -9.90 -0.15 -0.26
C VAL A 229 -11.01 0.30 0.69
N ASP A 230 -11.67 1.42 0.41
CA ASP A 230 -12.74 1.95 1.26
C ASP A 230 -13.98 1.05 1.28
N ALA A 231 -14.29 0.38 0.17
CA ALA A 231 -15.38 -0.59 0.06
C ALA A 231 -15.09 -1.90 0.80
N ASN A 232 -13.83 -2.21 1.11
CA ASN A 232 -13.47 -3.38 1.89
C ASN A 232 -13.89 -3.27 3.37
N ILE A 233 -13.86 -2.04 3.90
CA ILE A 233 -14.37 -1.74 5.23
C ILE A 233 -15.88 -1.45 5.09
N LYS A 234 -16.71 -2.42 5.47
CA LYS A 234 -18.19 -2.35 5.37
C LYS A 234 -18.87 -1.88 6.64
N VAL A 235 -18.27 -2.19 7.79
CA VAL A 235 -18.78 -1.81 9.10
C VAL A 235 -17.59 -1.32 9.92
N VAL A 236 -17.76 -0.21 10.62
CA VAL A 236 -16.85 0.22 11.69
C VAL A 236 -17.69 0.44 12.94
N ALA A 237 -17.29 -0.19 14.05
CA ALA A 237 -17.88 0.05 15.35
C ALA A 237 -16.85 0.74 16.24
N GLU A 238 -17.23 1.82 16.91
CA GLU A 238 -16.39 2.53 17.87
C GLU A 238 -17.11 2.62 19.21
N GLY A 239 -16.62 1.88 20.20
CA GLY A 239 -17.17 1.85 21.56
C GLY A 239 -16.44 2.78 22.51
N ASN A 240 -17.16 3.34 23.47
CA ASN A 240 -16.63 4.11 24.58
C ASN A 240 -17.18 3.58 25.91
N VAL A 241 -16.28 3.33 26.85
CA VAL A 241 -16.62 3.05 28.24
C VAL A 241 -15.79 3.96 29.14
N ASN A 242 -16.42 4.94 29.79
CA ASN A 242 -15.78 5.91 30.67
C ASN A 242 -14.55 6.60 30.04
N GLY A 243 -14.62 6.96 28.76
CA GLY A 243 -13.52 7.60 28.02
C GLY A 243 -12.54 6.62 27.39
N ALA A 244 -12.54 5.34 27.77
CA ALA A 244 -11.74 4.31 27.10
C ALA A 244 -12.41 3.93 25.78
N LYS A 245 -11.66 4.09 24.68
CA LYS A 245 -12.15 3.82 23.33
C LYS A 245 -11.73 2.44 22.83
N PHE A 246 -12.61 1.82 22.08
CA PHE A 246 -12.46 0.51 21.45
C PHE A 246 -12.97 0.62 20.03
N SER A 247 -12.34 -0.08 19.08
CA SER A 247 -12.80 -0.07 17.70
C SER A 247 -12.62 -1.43 17.07
N ASP A 248 -13.53 -1.77 16.16
CA ASP A 248 -13.47 -2.98 15.36
C ASP A 248 -14.14 -2.75 14.00
N THR A 249 -13.89 -3.64 13.05
CA THR A 249 -14.45 -3.59 11.69
C THR A 249 -15.12 -4.92 11.33
N ASN A 250 -15.72 -4.99 10.12
CA ASN A 250 -16.20 -6.25 9.58
C ASN A 250 -15.07 -7.28 9.44
N GLN A 251 -15.41 -8.57 9.52
CA GLN A 251 -14.48 -9.71 9.61
C GLN A 251 -13.33 -9.64 8.60
N GLY A 252 -13.63 -9.45 7.32
CA GLY A 252 -12.62 -9.40 6.26
C GLY A 252 -11.70 -8.17 6.30
N ALA A 253 -12.08 -7.14 7.03
CA ALA A 253 -11.26 -5.95 7.26
C ALA A 253 -10.70 -5.87 8.69
N ARG A 254 -10.98 -6.85 9.56
CA ARG A 254 -10.52 -6.84 10.96
C ARG A 254 -9.00 -6.93 11.01
N PRO A 255 -8.35 -6.17 11.91
CA PRO A 255 -6.94 -6.34 12.20
C PRO A 255 -6.59 -7.79 12.57
N SER A 256 -5.52 -8.33 12.00
CA SER A 256 -5.16 -9.75 12.12
C SER A 256 -4.87 -10.16 13.56
N ASN A 257 -4.35 -9.25 14.37
CA ASN A 257 -4.14 -9.45 15.81
C ASN A 257 -5.45 -9.53 16.61
N LEU A 258 -6.57 -9.06 16.06
CA LEU A 258 -7.90 -9.17 16.66
C LEU A 258 -8.70 -10.33 16.06
N ALA A 259 -8.39 -10.80 14.85
CA ALA A 259 -9.12 -11.85 14.14
C ALA A 259 -8.71 -13.28 14.55
N ASP A 260 -8.75 -13.58 15.86
CA ASP A 260 -8.31 -14.89 16.39
C ASP A 260 -9.43 -15.94 16.33
N VAL A 261 -9.21 -17.00 15.55
CA VAL A 261 -10.14 -18.12 15.39
C VAL A 261 -10.24 -19.00 16.64
N ASN A 262 -9.17 -19.06 17.43
CA ASN A 262 -9.08 -19.87 18.64
C ASN A 262 -9.62 -19.15 19.87
N LYS A 263 -10.02 -17.89 19.69
CA LYS A 263 -10.52 -17.05 20.76
C LYS A 263 -12.05 -16.98 20.72
N PRO A 264 -12.74 -17.77 21.56
CA PRO A 264 -14.20 -17.70 21.62
C PRO A 264 -14.68 -16.32 22.09
N THR A 265 -15.84 -15.90 21.61
CA THR A 265 -16.52 -14.73 22.18
C THR A 265 -17.24 -15.12 23.47
N LEU A 266 -17.66 -14.14 24.27
CA LEU A 266 -18.50 -14.37 25.46
C LEU A 266 -19.82 -15.13 25.20
N ILE A 267 -20.24 -15.22 23.94
CA ILE A 267 -21.47 -15.91 23.53
C ILE A 267 -21.19 -17.15 22.68
N ASP A 268 -19.96 -17.68 22.66
CA ASP A 268 -19.58 -18.83 21.83
C ASP A 268 -20.59 -20.00 21.98
N GLY A 269 -20.94 -20.38 23.21
CA GLY A 269 -21.83 -21.52 23.46
C GLY A 269 -23.25 -21.27 22.99
N ARG A 270 -23.71 -20.01 23.01
CA ARG A 270 -25.00 -19.61 22.42
C ARG A 270 -24.95 -19.76 20.91
N ILE A 271 -23.84 -19.39 20.26
CA ILE A 271 -23.68 -19.53 18.82
C ILE A 271 -23.54 -21.00 18.43
N GLN A 272 -22.75 -21.79 19.17
CA GLN A 272 -22.61 -23.22 18.93
C GLN A 272 -23.96 -23.94 19.00
N ALA A 273 -24.78 -23.67 20.02
CA ALA A 273 -26.12 -24.24 20.12
C ALA A 273 -27.04 -23.85 18.93
N LYS A 274 -26.87 -22.65 18.36
CA LYS A 274 -27.59 -22.26 17.14
C LYS A 274 -27.07 -23.01 15.90
N ILE A 275 -25.76 -23.20 15.79
CA ILE A 275 -25.11 -23.95 14.71
C ILE A 275 -25.59 -25.40 14.73
N ASP A 276 -25.55 -26.06 15.89
CA ASP A 276 -25.97 -27.46 16.05
C ASP A 276 -27.44 -27.66 15.64
N LYS A 277 -28.29 -26.66 15.92
CA LYS A 277 -29.72 -26.68 15.56
C LYS A 277 -29.98 -26.42 14.07
N GLN A 278 -29.20 -25.55 13.45
CA GLN A 278 -29.45 -25.07 12.08
C GLN A 278 -28.57 -25.73 11.02
N ASN A 279 -27.52 -26.44 11.46
CA ASN A 279 -26.47 -27.02 10.63
C ASN A 279 -25.88 -26.02 9.61
N LYS A 280 -25.63 -24.78 10.06
CA LYS A 280 -25.08 -23.69 9.24
C LYS A 280 -24.03 -22.91 10.03
N PRO A 281 -22.94 -22.46 9.38
CA PRO A 281 -21.98 -21.57 10.02
C PRO A 281 -22.66 -20.23 10.34
N LEU A 282 -22.43 -19.73 11.56
CA LEU A 282 -23.00 -18.48 12.04
C LEU A 282 -21.88 -17.58 12.57
N PRO A 283 -22.01 -16.25 12.43
CA PRO A 283 -21.00 -15.32 12.94
C PRO A 283 -21.02 -15.26 14.47
N ASN A 284 -20.06 -14.52 15.04
CA ASN A 284 -19.96 -14.18 16.47
C ASN A 284 -19.57 -15.33 17.41
N GLY A 285 -19.21 -16.51 16.90
CA GLY A 285 -18.74 -17.63 17.75
C GLY A 285 -17.31 -17.44 18.26
N ASN A 286 -16.46 -16.78 17.48
CA ASN A 286 -15.07 -16.47 17.84
C ASN A 286 -14.66 -15.11 17.28
N MET A 287 -13.49 -14.62 17.66
CA MET A 287 -13.00 -13.31 17.24
C MET A 287 -12.59 -13.22 15.77
N ALA A 288 -12.37 -14.33 15.06
CA ALA A 288 -12.24 -14.31 13.60
C ALA A 288 -13.58 -14.04 12.89
N THR A 289 -14.68 -14.56 13.44
CA THR A 289 -16.02 -14.52 12.80
C THR A 289 -16.95 -13.45 13.39
N ALA A 290 -16.54 -12.79 14.47
CA ALA A 290 -17.34 -11.77 15.14
C ALA A 290 -17.64 -10.56 14.26
N HIS A 291 -18.84 -10.02 14.35
CA HIS A 291 -19.16 -8.72 13.79
C HIS A 291 -18.53 -7.61 14.64
N ALA A 292 -18.40 -6.41 14.06
CA ALA A 292 -17.65 -5.30 14.65
C ALA A 292 -18.16 -4.96 16.07
N GLU A 293 -19.48 -4.90 16.26
CA GLU A 293 -20.12 -4.54 17.53
C GLU A 293 -19.82 -5.57 18.63
N VAL A 294 -19.84 -6.86 18.26
CA VAL A 294 -19.48 -7.97 19.15
C VAL A 294 -18.00 -7.89 19.51
N GLY A 295 -17.14 -7.62 18.53
CA GLY A 295 -15.71 -7.46 18.75
C GLY A 295 -15.39 -6.31 19.71
N VAL A 296 -16.05 -5.15 19.56
CA VAL A 296 -15.88 -4.01 20.48
C VAL A 296 -16.27 -4.36 21.92
N ILE A 297 -17.40 -5.05 22.13
CA ILE A 297 -17.83 -5.45 23.48
C ILE A 297 -16.85 -6.46 24.07
N GLN A 298 -16.39 -7.43 23.27
CA GLN A 298 -15.40 -8.42 23.69
C GLN A 298 -14.09 -7.73 24.12
N GLN A 299 -13.57 -6.79 23.33
CA GLN A 299 -12.36 -6.03 23.66
C GLN A 299 -12.52 -5.25 24.97
N ALA A 300 -13.68 -4.66 25.23
CA ALA A 300 -13.94 -3.94 26.47
C ALA A 300 -14.01 -4.88 27.69
N PHE A 301 -14.63 -6.06 27.54
CA PHE A 301 -14.67 -7.08 28.57
C PHE A 301 -13.28 -7.58 28.95
N GLU A 302 -12.44 -7.89 27.96
CA GLU A 302 -11.10 -8.42 28.19
C GLU A 302 -10.16 -7.44 28.90
N LYS A 303 -10.40 -6.14 28.73
CA LYS A 303 -9.70 -5.10 29.50
C LYS A 303 -10.29 -4.88 30.90
N GLY A 304 -11.30 -5.67 31.31
CA GLY A 304 -12.00 -5.49 32.58
C GLY A 304 -12.81 -4.20 32.66
N MET A 305 -13.15 -3.61 31.50
CA MET A 305 -13.73 -2.26 31.45
C MET A 305 -15.25 -2.27 31.38
N SER A 306 -15.91 -3.39 31.10
CA SER A 306 -17.36 -3.46 30.90
C SER A 306 -18.19 -3.62 32.18
N GLN A 307 -17.67 -4.29 33.21
CA GLN A 307 -18.46 -4.71 34.37
C GLN A 307 -19.12 -3.53 35.11
N GLY A 308 -20.45 -3.55 35.21
CA GLY A 308 -21.27 -2.56 35.91
C GLY A 308 -21.30 -1.18 35.25
N ARG A 309 -20.81 -1.05 34.01
CA ARG A 309 -20.62 0.24 33.34
C ARG A 309 -21.48 0.39 32.11
N GLU A 310 -21.71 1.63 31.74
CA GLU A 310 -22.45 2.02 30.55
C GLU A 310 -21.49 2.06 29.36
N MET A 311 -21.92 1.55 28.22
CA MET A 311 -21.18 1.66 26.96
C MET A 311 -22.00 2.46 25.96
N THR A 312 -21.33 3.39 25.28
CA THR A 312 -21.84 4.00 24.05
C THR A 312 -21.05 3.47 22.86
N MET A 313 -21.68 3.37 21.69
CA MET A 313 -21.05 2.88 20.48
C MET A 313 -21.57 3.66 19.27
N SER A 314 -20.70 4.08 18.35
CA SER A 314 -21.11 4.48 17.00
C SER A 314 -20.87 3.33 16.03
N VAL A 315 -21.79 3.16 15.08
CA VAL A 315 -21.68 2.19 13.98
C VAL A 315 -21.86 2.93 12.66
N SER A 316 -20.87 2.83 11.78
CA SER A 316 -20.84 3.56 10.52
C SER A 316 -20.77 2.65 9.29
N LYS A 317 -21.06 3.25 8.13
CA LYS A 317 -21.17 2.64 6.79
C LYS A 317 -22.41 1.75 6.60
N GLU A 318 -22.52 0.66 7.35
CA GLU A 318 -23.71 -0.20 7.35
C GLU A 318 -24.36 -0.25 8.75
N PRO A 319 -25.70 -0.32 8.86
CA PRO A 319 -26.39 -0.40 10.14
C PRO A 319 -26.17 -1.76 10.83
N VAL A 320 -26.53 -1.83 12.11
CA VAL A 320 -26.45 -3.06 12.89
C VAL A 320 -27.33 -4.12 12.25
N CYS A 321 -26.70 -5.25 11.91
CA CYS A 321 -27.36 -6.35 11.24
C CYS A 321 -28.54 -6.87 12.09
N GLY A 322 -29.71 -7.10 11.46
CA GLY A 322 -30.92 -7.52 12.20
C GLY A 322 -30.71 -8.81 13.01
N TYR A 323 -29.93 -9.74 12.47
CA TYR A 323 -29.51 -10.97 13.16
C TYR A 323 -28.67 -10.68 14.43
N CYS A 324 -27.78 -9.69 14.35
CA CYS A 324 -26.81 -9.32 15.37
C CYS A 324 -27.47 -8.67 16.58
N ARG A 325 -28.65 -8.06 16.44
CA ARG A 325 -29.33 -7.36 17.54
C ARG A 325 -29.54 -8.23 18.78
N SER A 326 -29.84 -9.51 18.59
CA SER A 326 -30.01 -10.47 19.69
C SER A 326 -28.69 -10.93 20.30
N ASP A 327 -27.63 -10.99 19.49
CA ASP A 327 -26.31 -11.46 19.92
C ASP A 327 -25.53 -10.34 20.59
N ILE A 328 -25.67 -9.10 20.14
CA ILE A 328 -25.14 -7.91 20.81
C ILE A 328 -25.78 -7.74 22.20
N ALA A 329 -27.09 -7.96 22.32
CA ALA A 329 -27.77 -7.96 23.62
C ALA A 329 -27.19 -9.04 24.57
N ALA A 330 -26.95 -10.24 24.06
CA ALA A 330 -26.34 -11.31 24.84
C ALA A 330 -24.88 -11.04 25.21
N MET A 331 -24.11 -10.42 24.31
CA MET A 331 -22.76 -9.96 24.57
C MET A 331 -22.73 -8.91 25.67
N ALA A 332 -23.62 -7.92 25.61
CA ALA A 332 -23.71 -6.86 26.61
C ALA A 332 -24.04 -7.43 28.00
N ASP A 333 -24.98 -8.39 28.07
CA ASP A 333 -25.34 -9.11 29.29
C ASP A 333 -24.15 -9.90 29.87
N LYS A 334 -23.50 -10.72 29.03
CA LYS A 334 -22.35 -11.54 29.42
C LYS A 334 -21.12 -10.71 29.79
N ALA A 335 -20.95 -9.55 29.17
CA ALA A 335 -19.90 -8.59 29.50
C ALA A 335 -20.19 -7.82 30.79
N GLY A 336 -21.39 -7.99 31.38
CA GLY A 336 -21.79 -7.31 32.61
C GLY A 336 -22.03 -5.82 32.44
N LEU A 337 -22.36 -5.35 31.23
CA LEU A 337 -22.69 -3.94 30.99
C LEU A 337 -23.97 -3.55 31.75
N LYS A 338 -23.98 -2.35 32.31
CA LYS A 338 -25.17 -1.72 32.92
C LYS A 338 -26.16 -1.26 31.86
N SER A 339 -25.67 -0.79 30.71
CA SER A 339 -26.45 -0.40 29.55
C SER A 339 -25.55 -0.33 28.32
N LEU A 340 -26.18 -0.42 27.13
CA LEU A 340 -25.53 -0.19 25.85
C LEU A 340 -26.41 0.74 25.02
N THR A 341 -25.82 1.81 24.48
CA THR A 341 -26.45 2.69 23.50
C THR A 341 -25.63 2.68 22.22
N ILE A 342 -26.25 2.44 21.07
CA ILE A 342 -25.60 2.40 19.76
C ILE A 342 -26.20 3.49 18.87
N TYR A 343 -25.34 4.30 18.26
CA TYR A 343 -25.69 5.32 17.29
C TYR A 343 -25.35 4.79 15.89
N GLU A 344 -26.37 4.53 15.07
CA GLU A 344 -26.18 4.15 13.67
C GLU A 344 -26.05 5.41 12.82
N GLU A 345 -24.86 5.68 12.29
CA GLU A 345 -24.61 6.90 11.50
C GLU A 345 -25.37 6.89 10.17
N THR A 346 -25.49 5.72 9.53
CA THR A 346 -26.11 5.59 8.21
C THR A 346 -27.63 5.82 8.25
N THR A 347 -28.29 5.40 9.32
CA THR A 347 -29.76 5.47 9.46
C THR A 347 -30.21 6.61 10.37
N GLY A 348 -29.31 7.17 11.18
CA GLY A 348 -29.63 8.10 12.26
C GLY A 348 -30.34 7.45 13.46
N SER A 349 -30.50 6.12 13.45
CA SER A 349 -31.21 5.41 14.51
C SER A 349 -30.36 5.28 15.77
N VAL A 350 -30.99 5.38 16.94
CA VAL A 350 -30.37 5.07 18.22
C VAL A 350 -30.93 3.74 18.71
N LEU A 351 -30.07 2.73 18.87
CA LEU A 351 -30.43 1.46 19.49
C LEU A 351 -30.03 1.46 20.95
N TYR A 352 -30.80 0.79 21.80
CA TYR A 352 -30.46 0.62 23.20
C TYR A 352 -30.71 -0.79 23.71
N TRP A 353 -29.96 -1.15 24.75
CA TRP A 353 -30.12 -2.36 25.53
C TRP A 353 -29.88 -2.09 27.02
N GLN A 354 -30.62 -2.80 27.86
CA GLN A 354 -30.50 -2.85 29.32
C GLN A 354 -30.68 -4.30 29.81
N PRO A 355 -30.19 -4.63 31.02
CA PRO A 355 -30.33 -5.96 31.60
C PRO A 355 -31.78 -6.49 31.53
N GLY A 356 -31.92 -7.74 31.12
CA GLY A 356 -33.22 -8.41 30.90
C GLY A 356 -33.78 -8.29 29.46
N MET A 357 -33.24 -7.40 28.62
CA MET A 357 -33.63 -7.32 27.21
C MET A 357 -32.99 -8.43 26.38
N LYS A 358 -33.79 -9.12 25.55
CA LYS A 358 -33.31 -10.21 24.67
C LYS A 358 -32.70 -9.74 23.34
N SER A 359 -32.89 -8.47 23.00
CA SER A 359 -32.45 -7.84 21.75
C SER A 359 -32.37 -6.34 21.94
N LEU A 360 -31.51 -5.68 21.17
CA LEU A 360 -31.53 -4.23 20.99
C LEU A 360 -32.92 -3.75 20.53
N LYS A 361 -33.33 -2.58 21.03
CA LYS A 361 -34.54 -1.86 20.62
C LYS A 361 -34.18 -0.49 20.08
N ILE A 362 -34.98 0.02 19.16
CA ILE A 362 -34.86 1.41 18.69
C ILE A 362 -35.38 2.32 19.81
N ARG A 363 -34.65 3.40 20.07
CA ARG A 363 -35.05 4.47 20.97
C ARG A 363 -35.82 5.50 20.13
N ASP A 364 -37.10 5.65 20.43
CA ASP A 364 -37.98 6.64 19.78
C ASP A 364 -37.58 8.08 20.12
#